data_AF-A0AAN8EZS0-F1
#
_entry.id   AF-A0AAN8EZS0-F1
#
_cell.length_a   1.000
_cell.length_b   1.000
_cell.length_c   1.000
_cell.angle_alpha   90.00
_cell.angle_beta   90.00
_cell.angle_gamma   90.00
#
_symmetry.space_group_name_H-M   'P 1'
#
loop_
_entity.id
_entity.type
_entity.pdbx_description
1 polymer ?
#
loop_
_entity_poly.entity_id
_entity_poly.type
_entity_poly.pdbx_seq_one_letter_code
_entity_poly.pdbx_strand_id
1 'polypeptide(L)' 'MKPHPLIFRQLVEYASSTYTYILGCAATREAVIIDPVIETAHRDAR' A
#
# COMPACT_ATOMS: atom_id res chain seq x y z
N MET A 1 16.36 -7.52 -19.55
CA MET A 1 15.39 -6.56 -18.98
C MET A 1 15.96 -6.01 -17.67
N LYS A 2 15.86 -4.72 -17.41
CA LYS A 2 16.27 -4.15 -16.10
C LYS A 2 15.13 -4.40 -15.09
N PRO A 3 15.41 -4.85 -13.86
CA PRO A 3 14.38 -5.01 -12.84
C PRO A 3 13.80 -3.65 -12.47
N HIS A 4 12.48 -3.57 -12.35
CA HIS A 4 11.80 -2.41 -11.78
C HIS A 4 11.65 -2.61 -10.28
N PRO A 5 12.09 -1.64 -9.44
CA PRO A 5 11.92 -1.75 -8.00
C PRO A 5 10.46 -1.94 -7.60
N LEU A 6 10.22 -2.88 -6.68
CA LEU A 6 8.96 -2.98 -5.96
C LEU A 6 8.90 -1.83 -4.95
N ILE A 7 7.83 -1.04 -5.03
CA ILE A 7 7.47 -0.10 -3.96
C ILE A 7 6.72 -0.92 -2.91
N PHE A 8 7.23 -0.93 -1.68
CA PHE A 8 6.59 -1.60 -0.55
C PHE A 8 6.38 -0.60 0.58
N ARG A 9 5.16 -0.52 1.10
CA ARG A 9 4.85 0.19 2.34
C ARG A 9 3.91 -0.66 3.19
N GLN A 10 4.20 -0.71 4.49
CA GLN A 10 3.31 -1.27 5.50
C GLN A 10 2.79 -0.10 6.34
N LEU A 11 1.48 -0.09 6.56
CA LEU A 11 0.79 0.90 7.38
C LEU A 11 -0.02 0.18 8.43
N VAL A 12 -0.08 0.76 9.63
CA VAL A 12 -0.87 0.22 10.74
C VAL A 12 -2.14 1.04 10.91
N GLU A 13 -3.26 0.35 11.08
CA GLU A 13 -4.48 0.89 11.64
C GLU A 13 -4.62 0.32 13.07
N TYR A 14 -4.52 1.20 14.07
CA TYR A 14 -4.32 0.79 15.46
C TYR A 14 -5.61 0.27 16.13
N ALA A 15 -6.79 0.73 15.73
CA ALA A 15 -8.04 0.34 16.38
C ALA A 15 -8.40 -1.12 16.11
N SER A 16 -8.22 -1.57 14.87
CA SER A 16 -8.44 -2.96 14.44
C SER A 16 -7.19 -3.83 14.55
N SER A 17 -6.03 -3.24 14.83
CA SER A 17 -4.72 -3.93 14.75
C SER A 17 -4.44 -4.53 13.36
N THR A 18 -5.02 -3.93 12.32
CA THR A 18 -4.83 -4.35 10.92
C THR A 18 -3.58 -3.73 10.34
N TYR A 19 -2.81 -4.54 9.62
CA TYR A 19 -1.78 -4.03 8.72
C TYR A 19 -2.34 -3.92 7.31
N THR A 20 -2.25 -2.72 6.74
CA THR A 20 -2.53 -2.45 5.33
C THR A 20 -1.21 -2.40 4.56
N TYR A 21 -1.18 -3.00 3.37
CA TYR A 21 0.02 -3.01 2.51
C TYR A 21 -0.22 -2.25 1.22
N ILE A 22 0.78 -1.49 0.78
CA ILE A 22 0.83 -0.88 -0.54
C ILE A 22 1.98 -1.51 -1.32
N LEU A 23 1.63 -2.14 -2.45
CA LEU A 23 2.57 -2.72 -3.41
C LEU A 23 2.47 -1.95 -4.72
N GLY A 24 3.59 -1.45 -5.24
CA GLY A 24 3.59 -0.65 -6.47
C GLY A 24 4.74 -0.94 -7.42
N CYS A 25 4.51 -0.69 -8.70
CA CYS A 25 5.52 -0.77 -9.76
C CYS A 25 6.19 0.59 -9.94
N ALA A 26 7.51 0.68 -9.72
CA ALA A 26 8.23 1.95 -9.88
C ALA A 26 8.24 2.50 -11.33
N ALA A 27 8.01 1.65 -12.34
CA ALA A 27 7.98 2.07 -13.74
C ALA A 27 6.61 2.60 -14.19
N THR A 28 5.53 1.88 -13.90
CA THR A 28 4.17 2.25 -14.33
C THR A 28 3.47 3.15 -13.33
N ARG A 29 3.93 3.17 -12.08
CA ARG A 29 3.28 3.81 -10.92
C ARG A 29 1.91 3.22 -10.59
N GLU A 30 1.57 2.07 -11.15
CA GLU A 30 0.41 1.31 -10.72
C GLU A 30 0.69 0.68 -9.36
N ALA A 31 -0.31 0.70 -8.50
CA ALA A 31 -0.22 0.14 -7.16
C ALA A 31 -1.53 -0.53 -6.77
N VAL A 32 -1.43 -1.45 -5.81
CA VAL A 32 -2.56 -2.11 -5.15
C VAL A 32 -2.48 -1.84 -3.65
N ILE A 33 -3.64 -1.73 -3.01
CA ILE A 33 -3.81 -1.62 -1.56
C ILE A 33 -4.44 -2.92 -1.08
N ILE A 34 -3.81 -3.59 -0.13
CA ILE A 34 -4.23 -4.87 0.43
C ILE A 34 -4.73 -4.64 1.85
N ASP A 35 -5.88 -5.21 2.19
CA ASP A 35 -6.61 -5.03 3.45
C ASP A 35 -6.77 -3.55 3.85
N PRO A 36 -7.37 -2.70 2.99
CA PRO A 36 -7.70 -1.34 3.39
C PRO A 36 -8.77 -1.34 4.50
N VAL A 37 -8.55 -0.51 5.51
CA VAL A 37 -9.52 -0.25 6.59
C VAL A 37 -10.22 1.08 6.32
N ILE A 38 -11.55 1.13 6.42
CA ILE A 38 -12.34 2.30 5.96
C ILE A 38 -11.93 3.60 6.68
N GLU A 39 -11.59 3.52 7.96
CA GLU A 39 -11.14 4.62 8.80
C GLU A 39 -9.81 5.24 8.30
N THR A 40 -8.94 4.45 7.68
CA THR A 40 -7.63 4.92 7.15
C THR A 40 -7.51 4.89 5.63
N ALA A 41 -8.52 4.43 4.90
CA ALA A 41 -8.47 4.29 3.45
C ALA A 41 -8.08 5.58 2.72
N HIS A 42 -8.53 6.74 3.22
CA HIS A 42 -8.16 8.06 2.67
C HIS A 42 -6.69 8.46 2.90
N ARG A 43 -6.02 7.92 3.92
CA ARG A 43 -4.57 8.05 4.13
C ARG A 43 -3.84 7.11 3.17
N ASP A 44 -4.35 5.90 2.99
CA ASP A 44 -3.70 4.80 2.27
C ASP A 44 -3.77 4.97 0.75
N ALA A 45 -4.80 5.65 0.24
CA ALA A 45 -5.01 5.92 -1.19
C ALA A 45 -4.33 7.20 -1.73
N ARG A 46 -3.34 7.74 -1.01
CA ARG A 46 -2.63 8.98 -1.39
C ARG A 46 -1.38 8.74 -2.24
#